data_AF-A0A958WLZ0-F1
#
_entry.id   AF-A0A958WLZ0-F1
#
_cell.length_a   1.000
_cell.length_b   1.000
_cell.length_c   1.000
_cell.angle_alpha   90.00
_cell.angle_beta   90.00
_cell.angle_gamma   90.00
#
_symmetry.space_group_name_H-M   'P 1'
#
loop_
_entity.id
_entity.type
_entity.pdbx_description
1 polymer ?
#
loop_
_entity_poly.entity_id
_entity_poly.type
_entity_poly.pdbx_seq_one_letter_code
_entity_poly.pdbx_strand_id
1 'polypeptide(L)'
;AILQENYIDWMHACGGNGRCTTCRCVVEEGMDNLAGRTEAENMYLSAHRIRHTERMACQAIPLGDVVLKVPETCKLPGVIYSN
;
A
#
# COMPACT_ATOMS: atom_id res chain seq x y z
N ALA A 1 -0.45 11.92 -0.32
CA ALA A 1 -0.80 10.48 -0.28
C ALA A 1 -1.82 10.28 0.82
N ILE A 2 -2.99 9.71 0.50
CA ILE A 2 -4.21 9.71 1.32
C ILE A 2 -3.94 9.36 2.79
N LEU A 3 -3.10 8.35 3.08
CA LEU A 3 -2.78 7.96 4.45
C LEU A 3 -2.09 9.08 5.26
N GLN A 4 -1.12 9.77 4.66
CA GLN A 4 -0.38 10.84 5.34
C GLN A 4 -1.23 12.11 5.53
N GLU A 5 -2.12 12.39 4.58
CA GLU A 5 -3.10 13.49 4.70
C GLU A 5 -4.10 13.27 5.84
N ASN A 6 -4.32 12.01 6.23
CA ASN A 6 -5.18 11.63 7.35
C ASN A 6 -4.39 11.31 8.64
N TYR A 7 -3.11 11.70 8.71
CA TYR A 7 -2.25 11.46 9.87
C TYR A 7 -2.13 9.98 10.27
N ILE A 8 -2.23 9.08 9.30
CA ILE A 8 -2.00 7.65 9.49
C ILE A 8 -0.54 7.34 9.22
N ASP A 9 0.18 6.96 10.28
CA ASP A 9 1.57 6.54 10.18
C ASP A 9 1.68 5.23 9.40
N TRP A 10 2.23 5.35 8.19
CA TRP A 10 2.44 4.24 7.26
C TRP A 10 3.83 4.36 6.67
N MET A 11 4.56 3.26 6.60
CA MET A 11 5.95 3.31 6.13
C MET A 11 6.02 3.82 4.68
N HIS A 12 6.80 4.87 4.42
CA HIS A 12 6.87 5.50 3.09
C HIS A 12 8.28 6.00 2.76
N ALA A 13 9.30 5.14 2.87
CA ALA A 13 10.72 5.51 2.76
C ALA A 13 11.10 6.40 1.55
N CYS A 14 10.43 6.27 0.41
CA CYS A 14 10.68 7.11 -0.78
C CYS A 14 9.83 8.40 -0.87
N GLY A 15 9.04 8.73 0.14
CA GLY A 15 8.13 9.88 0.14
C GLY A 15 6.91 9.72 -0.78
N GLY A 16 6.56 8.49 -1.17
CA GLY A 16 5.42 8.23 -2.06
C GLY A 16 5.71 8.34 -3.55
N ASN A 17 6.99 8.38 -3.96
CA ASN A 17 7.41 8.52 -5.36
C ASN A 17 7.41 7.20 -6.18
N GLY A 18 6.82 6.12 -5.67
CA GLY A 18 6.82 4.83 -6.37
C GLY A 18 8.21 4.19 -6.56
N ARG A 19 9.20 4.53 -5.72
CA ARG A 19 10.60 4.05 -5.84
C ARG A 19 11.01 3.00 -4.79
N CYS A 20 10.08 2.57 -3.95
CA CYS A 20 10.31 1.55 -2.93
C CYS A 20 9.03 0.76 -2.67
N THR A 21 9.13 -0.35 -1.95
CA THR A 21 7.97 -1.19 -1.57
C THR A 21 7.69 -1.17 -0.08
N THR A 22 8.16 -0.17 0.66
CA THR A 22 7.97 -0.12 2.12
C THR A 22 6.52 0.20 2.49
N CYS A 23 5.81 0.92 1.61
CA CYS A 23 4.39 1.25 1.77
C CYS A 23 3.41 0.16 1.33
N ARG A 24 3.84 -1.09 1.15
CA ARG A 24 2.95 -2.18 0.75
C ARG A 24 1.77 -2.31 1.71
N CYS A 25 0.59 -2.53 1.16
CA CYS A 25 -0.61 -2.98 1.87
C CYS A 25 -1.09 -4.30 1.25
N VAL A 26 -1.70 -5.15 2.08
CA VAL A 26 -2.53 -6.27 1.62
C VAL A 26 -3.95 -5.75 1.51
N VAL A 27 -4.61 -6.00 0.38
CA VAL A 27 -6.03 -5.68 0.21
C VAL A 27 -6.85 -6.85 0.73
N GLU A 28 -7.61 -6.61 1.80
CA GLU A 28 -8.50 -7.63 2.39
C GLU A 28 -9.88 -7.58 1.72
N GLU A 29 -10.40 -6.37 1.45
CA GLU A 29 -11.68 -6.15 0.77
C GLU A 29 -11.58 -4.97 -0.20
N GLY A 30 -12.38 -4.98 -1.27
CA GLY A 30 -12.47 -3.86 -2.21
C GLY A 30 -11.33 -3.79 -3.23
N MET A 31 -10.72 -4.91 -3.63
CA MET A 31 -9.69 -4.92 -4.69
C MET A 31 -10.19 -4.30 -6.00
N ASP A 32 -11.45 -4.56 -6.37
CA ASP A 32 -12.08 -4.01 -7.58
C ASP A 32 -12.43 -2.51 -7.43
N ASN A 33 -12.43 -1.98 -6.21
CA ASN A 33 -12.64 -0.57 -5.90
C ASN A 33 -11.33 0.23 -5.97
N LEU A 34 -10.24 -0.34 -6.46
CA LEU A 34 -8.99 0.37 -6.69
C LEU A 34 -8.80 0.66 -8.16
N ALA A 35 -8.27 1.84 -8.47
CA ALA A 35 -7.78 2.13 -9.81
C ALA A 35 -6.71 1.10 -10.23
N GLY A 36 -6.58 0.93 -11.54
CA GLY A 36 -5.57 0.06 -12.15
C GLY A 36 -4.17 0.36 -11.61
N ARG A 37 -3.32 -0.68 -11.60
CA ARG A 37 -1.95 -0.56 -11.10
C ARG A 37 -1.16 0.47 -11.91
N THR A 38 -0.42 1.31 -11.22
CA THR A 38 0.51 2.25 -11.89
C THR A 38 1.67 1.48 -12.52
N GLU A 39 2.43 2.13 -13.40
CA GLU A 39 3.64 1.54 -14.00
C GLU A 39 4.64 1.06 -12.94
N ALA A 40 4.82 1.85 -11.88
CA ALA A 40 5.67 1.47 -10.75
C ALA A 40 5.17 0.19 -10.05
N GLU A 41 3.87 0.10 -9.78
CA GLU A 41 3.30 -1.12 -9.19
C GLU A 41 3.48 -2.34 -10.10
N ASN A 42 3.28 -2.19 -11.41
CA ASN A 42 3.47 -3.27 -12.38
C ASN A 42 4.94 -3.71 -12.46
N MET A 43 5.89 -2.78 -12.37
CA MET A 43 7.32 -3.08 -12.31
C MET A 43 7.68 -3.91 -11.07
N TYR A 44 7.17 -3.54 -9.89
CA TYR A 44 7.44 -4.31 -8.68
C TYR A 44 6.69 -5.65 -8.65
N LEU A 45 5.51 -5.72 -9.26
CA LEU A 45 4.76 -6.97 -9.41
C LEU A 45 5.50 -7.95 -10.31
N SER A 46 5.98 -7.51 -11.48
CA SER A 46 6.76 -8.36 -12.40
C SER A 46 8.10 -8.80 -11.80
N ALA A 47 8.71 -7.95 -10.97
CA ALA A 47 9.91 -8.27 -10.20
C ALA A 47 9.65 -9.14 -8.94
N HIS A 48 8.40 -9.57 -8.71
CA HIS A 48 7.99 -10.37 -7.55
C HIS A 48 8.32 -9.71 -6.19
N ARG A 49 8.26 -8.38 -6.14
CA ARG A 49 8.52 -7.56 -4.93
C ARG A 49 7.24 -7.16 -4.18
N ILE A 50 6.10 -7.27 -4.86
CA ILE A 50 4.75 -7.20 -4.31
C ILE A 50 3.94 -8.37 -4.87
N ARG A 51 2.92 -8.84 -4.14
CA ARG A 51 2.00 -9.92 -4.57
C ARG A 51 0.78 -9.37 -5.30
N HIS A 52 0.01 -10.23 -5.96
CA HIS A 52 -1.25 -9.84 -6.62
C HIS A 52 -2.32 -9.33 -5.64
N THR A 53 -2.32 -9.82 -4.40
CA THR A 53 -3.18 -9.35 -3.31
C THR A 53 -2.64 -8.08 -2.64
N GLU A 54 -1.44 -7.64 -3.01
CA GLU A 54 -0.80 -6.47 -2.45
C GLU A 54 -0.85 -5.30 -3.42
N ARG A 55 -0.82 -4.10 -2.83
CA ARG A 55 -0.73 -2.82 -3.53
C ARG A 55 0.32 -1.94 -2.85
N MET A 56 0.79 -0.93 -3.56
CA MET A 56 1.60 0.12 -2.96
C MET A 56 0.67 1.21 -2.47
N ALA A 57 0.50 1.36 -1.15
CA ALA A 57 -0.50 2.29 -0.59
C ALA A 57 -0.30 3.75 -1.04
N CYS A 58 0.93 4.14 -1.41
CA CYS A 58 1.19 5.48 -1.94
C CYS A 58 0.80 5.68 -3.42
N GLN A 59 0.54 4.60 -4.15
CA GLN A 59 0.15 4.59 -5.57
C GLN A 59 -1.28 4.08 -5.79
N ALA A 60 -1.83 3.36 -4.82
CA ALA A 60 -3.19 2.84 -4.87
C ALA A 60 -4.19 3.99 -4.71
N ILE A 61 -5.03 4.20 -5.72
CA ILE A 61 -6.09 5.22 -5.70
C ILE A 61 -7.42 4.50 -5.47
N PRO A 62 -8.08 4.71 -4.31
CA PRO A 62 -9.41 4.18 -4.07
C PRO A 62 -10.46 4.93 -4.90
N LEU A 63 -11.37 4.16 -5.50
CA LEU A 63 -12.56 4.61 -6.23
C LEU A 63 -13.85 4.28 -5.45
N GLY A 64 -13.70 3.61 -4.31
CA GLY A 64 -14.76 3.20 -3.38
C GLY A 64 -14.15 2.68 -2.08
N ASP A 65 -14.94 1.96 -1.29
CA ASP A 65 -14.50 1.43 0.01
C ASP A 65 -13.50 0.28 -0.15
N VAL A 66 -12.43 0.32 0.64
CA VAL A 66 -11.33 -0.65 0.61
C VAL A 66 -10.86 -0.92 2.04
N VAL A 67 -10.68 -2.19 2.39
CA VAL A 67 -10.07 -2.61 3.66
C VAL A 67 -8.65 -3.08 3.39
N LEU A 68 -7.70 -2.47 4.10
CA LEU A 68 -6.28 -2.71 3.93
C LEU A 68 -5.65 -3.20 5.23
N LYS A 69 -4.72 -4.15 5.10
CA LYS A 69 -3.87 -4.63 6.18
C LYS A 69 -2.40 -4.32 5.94
N VAL A 70 -1.71 -3.95 7.01
CA VAL A 70 -0.26 -3.69 6.97
C VAL A 70 0.45 -5.05 7.02
N PRO A 71 1.30 -5.40 6.03
CA PRO A 71 2.13 -6.59 6.11
C PRO A 71 3.07 -6.52 7.33
N GLU A 72 3.33 -7.64 8.00
CA GLU A 72 4.21 -7.69 9.18
C GLU A 72 5.58 -7.03 8.94
N THR A 73 6.15 -7.21 7.75
CA THR A 73 7.44 -6.62 7.35
C THR A 73 7.44 -5.10 7.22
N CYS A 74 6.26 -4.49 7.16
CA CYS A 74 6.05 -3.06 6.92
C CYS A 74 5.50 -2.33 8.16
N LYS A 75 5.24 -3.06 9.25
CA LYS A 75 4.77 -2.48 10.51
C LYS A 75 5.85 -1.59 11.12
N LEU A 76 5.42 -0.46 11.66
CA LEU A 76 6.28 0.50 12.34
C LEU A 76 6.41 0.12 13.82
N PRO A 77 7.60 0.25 14.42
CA PRO A 77 7.77 0.06 15.86
C PRO A 77 6.91 1.05 16.65
N GLY A 78 6.21 0.57 17.67
CA GLY A 78 5.41 1.42 18.56
C GLY A 78 4.03 1.84 18.02
N VAL A 79 3.68 1.44 16.79
CA VAL A 79 2.32 1.64 16.25
C VAL A 79 1.45 0.44 16.60
N ILE A 80 0.24 0.72 17.09
CA ILE A 80 -0.76 -0.30 17.41
C ILE A 80 -1.64 -0.52 16.18
N TYR A 81 -1.69 -1.76 15.71
CA TYR A 81 -2.51 -2.18 14.58
C TYR A 81 -3.75 -2.91 15.10
N SER A 82 -4.89 -2.68 14.46
CA SER A 82 -6.07 -3.53 14.62
C SER A 82 -5.76 -4.95 14.12
N ASN A 83 -6.33 -5.95 14.79
CA ASN A 83 -6.18 -7.36 14.42
C ASN A 83 -6.90 -7.71 13.12
#